data_AF-A0A1F8PNQ5-F1
#
_entry.id   AF-A0A1F8PNQ5-F1
#
_cell.length_a   1.000
_cell.length_b   1.000
_cell.length_c   1.000
_cell.angle_alpha   90.00
_cell.angle_beta   90.00
_cell.angle_gamma   90.00
#
_symmetry.space_group_name_H-M   'P 1'
#
loop_
_entity.id
_entity.type
_entity.pdbx_description
1 polymer ?
#
loop_
_entity_poly.entity_id
_entity_poly.type
_entity_poly.pdbx_seq_one_letter_code
_entity_poly.pdbx_strand_id
1 'polypeptide(L)'
;MQVSENEMSAISDNSSIRVRLLGWLRKRGFYLAGLLTVIIITVSIFYLFWLHPGRIKELQAYGYLGAFIISVILNATLILPVSNMAILMALGVTLPIPPLVGLVGGIGAALGETTGYVAGHSGRGLVTRSHMYGRVEGWLQRWGWITIFILSIVPFFFDLVGIAAGALRFPFWKFLVLCFLGRTISYVFMIWLASLGYKLIPSLLS
;
A
#
# COMPACT_ATOMS: atom_id res chain seq x y z
N MET A 1 5.41 -50.83 28.81
CA MET A 1 5.31 -49.42 29.25
C MET A 1 5.92 -48.44 28.24
N GLN A 2 7.11 -48.68 27.67
CA GLN A 2 7.75 -47.79 26.66
C GLN A 2 6.95 -47.57 25.36
N VAL A 3 6.12 -48.54 24.92
CA VAL A 3 5.29 -48.40 23.70
C VAL A 3 4.25 -47.28 23.84
N SER A 4 3.67 -47.12 25.04
CA SER A 4 2.68 -46.08 25.34
C SER A 4 3.27 -44.68 25.34
N GLU A 5 4.53 -44.50 25.73
CA GLU A 5 5.20 -43.18 25.70
C GLU A 5 5.58 -42.74 24.28
N ASN A 6 5.97 -43.66 23.41
CA ASN A 6 6.24 -43.36 22.00
C ASN A 6 4.96 -42.99 21.22
N GLU A 7 3.85 -43.65 21.51
CA GLU A 7 2.56 -43.29 20.92
C GLU A 7 2.04 -41.95 21.45
N MET A 8 2.19 -41.68 22.74
CA MET A 8 1.76 -40.42 23.37
C MET A 8 2.57 -39.22 22.87
N SER A 9 3.89 -39.39 22.66
CA SER A 9 4.78 -38.35 22.12
C SER A 9 4.52 -38.09 20.64
N ALA A 10 4.24 -39.11 19.83
CA ALA A 10 3.88 -38.96 18.42
C ALA A 10 2.54 -38.22 18.21
N ILE A 11 1.55 -38.46 19.09
CA ILE A 11 0.25 -37.76 19.05
C ILE A 11 0.40 -36.29 19.46
N SER A 12 1.21 -36.01 20.48
CA SER A 12 1.53 -34.64 20.92
C SER A 12 2.22 -33.83 19.81
N ASP A 13 3.22 -34.40 19.14
CA ASP A 13 3.98 -33.71 18.09
C ASP A 13 3.11 -33.36 16.87
N ASN A 14 2.29 -34.31 16.39
CA ASN A 14 1.40 -34.10 15.24
C ASN A 14 0.32 -33.03 15.51
N SER A 15 -0.20 -32.96 16.74
CA SER A 15 -1.16 -31.92 17.14
C SER A 15 -0.53 -30.51 17.11
N SER A 16 0.73 -30.40 17.53
CA SER A 16 1.47 -29.13 17.57
C SER A 16 1.83 -28.62 16.16
N ILE A 17 2.17 -29.53 15.25
CA ILE A 17 2.50 -29.24 13.85
C ILE A 17 1.25 -28.74 13.10
N ARG A 18 0.10 -29.41 13.29
CA ARG A 18 -1.18 -28.99 12.66
C ARG A 18 -1.62 -27.59 13.10
N VAL A 19 -1.49 -27.26 14.39
CA VAL A 19 -1.84 -25.94 14.92
C VAL A 19 -0.91 -24.85 14.37
N ARG A 20 0.39 -25.13 14.24
CA ARG A 20 1.36 -24.21 13.61
C ARG A 20 1.10 -23.98 12.12
N LEU A 21 0.78 -25.05 11.37
CA LEU A 21 0.43 -24.97 9.94
C LEU A 21 -0.86 -24.19 9.69
N LEU A 22 -1.91 -24.44 10.48
CA LEU A 22 -3.18 -23.70 10.41
C LEU A 22 -3.00 -22.22 10.73
N GLY A 23 -2.18 -21.86 11.72
CA GLY A 23 -1.86 -20.46 12.03
C GLY A 23 -1.08 -19.74 10.93
N TRP A 24 -0.20 -20.47 10.23
CA TRP A 24 0.57 -19.94 9.10
C TRP A 24 -0.29 -19.77 7.83
N LEU A 25 -1.15 -20.75 7.52
CA LEU A 25 -2.14 -20.68 6.44
C LEU A 25 -3.18 -19.57 6.66
N ARG A 26 -3.66 -19.38 7.90
CA ARG A 26 -4.61 -18.31 8.25
C ARG A 26 -4.00 -16.91 8.10
N LYS A 27 -2.72 -16.74 8.46
CA LYS A 27 -1.98 -15.49 8.21
C LYS A 27 -1.79 -15.23 6.71
N ARG A 28 -1.41 -16.24 5.93
CA ARG A 28 -1.21 -16.12 4.48
C ARG A 28 -2.52 -15.90 3.72
N GLY A 29 -3.62 -16.50 4.20
CA GLY A 29 -4.98 -16.30 3.70
C GLY A 29 -5.48 -14.87 3.86
N PHE A 30 -5.14 -14.18 4.96
CA PHE A 30 -5.46 -12.75 5.13
C PHE A 30 -4.75 -11.86 4.11
N TYR A 31 -3.47 -12.13 3.80
CA TYR A 31 -2.73 -11.40 2.78
C TYR A 31 -3.25 -11.68 1.36
N LEU A 32 -3.62 -12.92 1.06
CA LEU A 32 -4.21 -13.30 -0.23
C LEU A 32 -5.64 -12.77 -0.38
N ALA A 33 -6.44 -12.76 0.68
CA ALA A 33 -7.77 -12.17 0.69
C ALA A 33 -7.71 -10.64 0.55
N GLY A 34 -6.74 -9.99 1.21
CA GLY A 34 -6.46 -8.57 1.01
C GLY A 34 -6.05 -8.26 -0.43
N LEU A 35 -5.15 -9.04 -1.02
CA LEU A 35 -4.74 -8.92 -2.42
C LEU A 35 -5.93 -9.13 -3.39
N LEU A 36 -6.76 -10.15 -3.16
CA LEU A 36 -7.97 -10.41 -3.95
C LEU A 36 -8.99 -9.29 -3.83
N THR A 37 -9.19 -8.75 -2.63
CA THR A 37 -10.09 -7.60 -2.40
C THR A 37 -9.60 -6.38 -3.17
N VAL A 38 -8.29 -6.13 -3.16
CA VAL A 38 -7.67 -5.04 -3.94
C VAL A 38 -7.85 -5.26 -5.44
N ILE A 39 -7.65 -6.49 -5.93
CA ILE A 39 -7.86 -6.84 -7.35
C ILE A 39 -9.33 -6.62 -7.73
N ILE A 40 -10.28 -7.07 -6.91
CA ILE A 40 -11.71 -6.92 -7.15
C ILE A 40 -12.09 -5.43 -7.19
N ILE A 41 -11.69 -4.65 -6.19
CA ILE A 41 -11.97 -3.20 -6.16
C ILE A 41 -11.36 -2.51 -7.39
N THR A 42 -10.13 -2.87 -7.78
CA THR A 42 -9.46 -2.30 -8.95
C THR A 42 -10.20 -2.62 -10.25
N VAL A 43 -10.63 -3.87 -10.42
CA VAL A 43 -11.39 -4.33 -11.58
C VAL A 43 -12.79 -3.73 -11.60
N SER A 44 -13.46 -3.62 -10.45
CA SER A 44 -14.79 -2.99 -10.33
C SER A 44 -14.73 -1.51 -10.66
N ILE A 45 -13.72 -0.80 -10.15
CA ILE A 45 -13.49 0.61 -10.47
C ILE A 45 -13.22 0.77 -11.98
N PHE A 46 -12.33 -0.06 -12.55
CA PHE A 46 -12.06 -0.08 -13.99
C PHE A 46 -13.32 -0.33 -14.83
N TYR A 47 -14.16 -1.27 -14.39
CA TYR A 47 -15.42 -1.62 -15.04
C TYR A 47 -16.46 -0.49 -14.94
N LEU A 48 -16.60 0.15 -13.77
CA LEU A 48 -17.46 1.33 -13.58
C LEU A 48 -17.00 2.51 -14.45
N PHE A 49 -15.69 2.68 -14.63
CA PHE A 49 -15.13 3.68 -15.53
C PHE A 49 -15.38 3.38 -17.00
N TRP A 50 -15.34 2.10 -17.40
CA TRP A 50 -15.69 1.67 -18.75
C TRP A 50 -17.16 2.00 -19.10
N LEU A 51 -18.06 1.92 -18.12
CA LEU A 51 -19.50 2.16 -18.32
C LEU A 51 -19.89 3.65 -18.35
N HIS A 52 -19.11 4.55 -17.75
CA HIS A 52 -19.50 5.95 -17.56
C HIS A 52 -18.42 6.99 -17.94
N PRO A 53 -18.03 7.08 -19.22
CA PRO A 53 -17.02 8.05 -19.68
C PRO A 53 -17.41 9.52 -19.47
N GLY A 54 -18.70 9.84 -19.29
CA GLY A 54 -19.19 11.22 -19.11
C GLY A 54 -18.83 11.88 -17.76
N ARG A 55 -18.66 11.09 -16.68
CA ARG A 55 -18.30 11.61 -15.33
C ARG A 55 -16.86 12.11 -15.24
N ILE A 56 -16.02 11.72 -16.20
CA ILE A 56 -14.60 12.10 -16.28
C ILE A 56 -14.44 13.60 -16.58
N LYS A 57 -15.39 14.21 -17.30
CA LYS A 57 -15.34 15.64 -17.64
C LYS A 57 -15.51 16.57 -16.44
N GLU A 58 -16.25 16.16 -15.40
CA GLU A 58 -16.37 16.91 -14.15
C GLU A 58 -15.11 16.80 -13.29
N LEU A 59 -14.42 15.66 -13.31
CA LEU A 59 -13.12 15.44 -12.65
C LEU A 59 -11.96 16.14 -13.39
N GLN A 60 -12.04 16.27 -14.72
CA GLN A 60 -11.11 17.05 -15.53
C GLN A 60 -11.02 18.52 -15.09
N ALA A 61 -12.11 19.10 -14.58
CA ALA A 61 -12.10 20.48 -14.09
C ALA A 61 -11.16 20.70 -12.89
N TYR A 62 -10.87 19.64 -12.11
CA TYR A 62 -9.88 19.67 -11.04
C TYR A 62 -8.51 19.08 -11.46
N GLY A 63 -8.47 18.25 -12.50
CA GLY A 63 -7.25 17.79 -13.19
C GLY A 63 -6.14 17.30 -12.25
N TYR A 64 -4.94 17.88 -12.39
CA TYR A 64 -3.76 17.56 -11.57
C TYR A 64 -3.92 18.01 -10.11
N LEU A 65 -4.66 19.08 -9.85
CA LEU A 65 -4.90 19.59 -8.50
C LEU A 65 -5.80 18.64 -7.71
N GLY A 66 -6.81 18.05 -8.36
CA GLY A 66 -7.63 16.99 -7.77
C GLY A 66 -6.79 15.77 -7.39
N ALA A 67 -5.90 15.33 -8.28
CA ALA A 67 -4.97 14.23 -8.00
C ALA A 67 -4.08 14.50 -6.78
N PHE A 68 -3.58 15.74 -6.64
CA PHE A 68 -2.82 16.17 -5.47
C PHE A 68 -3.62 16.05 -4.18
N ILE A 69 -4.77 16.73 -4.12
CA ILE A 69 -5.59 16.86 -2.91
C ILE A 69 -6.09 15.49 -2.45
N ILE A 70 -6.58 14.68 -3.38
CA ILE A 70 -7.02 13.32 -3.10
C ILE A 70 -5.86 12.50 -2.53
N SER A 71 -4.67 12.61 -3.12
CA SER A 71 -3.50 11.88 -2.62
C SER A 71 -3.08 12.33 -1.22
N VAL A 72 -3.12 13.63 -0.92
CA VAL A 72 -2.86 14.12 0.45
C VAL A 72 -3.87 13.54 1.43
N ILE A 73 -5.16 13.65 1.13
CA ILE A 73 -6.24 13.24 2.06
C ILE A 73 -6.18 11.73 2.31
N LEU A 74 -6.09 10.94 1.24
CA LEU A 74 -6.16 9.48 1.35
C LEU A 74 -4.94 8.88 2.05
N ASN A 75 -3.73 9.40 1.81
CA ASN A 75 -2.54 8.94 2.54
C ASN A 75 -2.46 9.54 3.96
N ALA A 76 -3.17 10.63 4.26
CA ALA A 76 -3.25 11.18 5.61
C ALA A 76 -4.20 10.40 6.52
N THR A 77 -5.26 9.82 5.96
CA THR A 77 -6.27 9.05 6.68
C THR A 77 -5.79 7.62 6.95
N LEU A 78 -5.07 7.42 8.05
CA LEU A 78 -4.55 6.14 8.59
C LEU A 78 -5.54 4.94 8.65
N ILE A 79 -6.81 5.13 8.28
CA ILE A 79 -7.95 4.24 8.62
C ILE A 79 -8.77 3.84 7.38
N LEU A 80 -8.66 4.56 6.26
CA LEU A 80 -9.47 4.27 5.07
C LEU A 80 -8.59 3.70 3.96
N PRO A 81 -8.62 2.37 3.72
CA PRO A 81 -8.00 1.76 2.56
C PRO A 81 -8.82 2.06 1.30
N VAL A 82 -9.05 3.35 1.02
CA VAL A 82 -9.40 3.80 -0.32
C VAL A 82 -8.09 3.71 -1.08
N SER A 83 -8.03 2.83 -2.09
CA SER A 83 -6.83 2.69 -2.91
C SER A 83 -6.60 4.00 -3.66
N ASN A 84 -5.84 4.92 -3.04
CA ASN A 84 -5.36 6.16 -3.65
C ASN A 84 -4.80 5.88 -5.05
N MET A 85 -4.12 4.74 -5.17
CA MET A 85 -3.56 4.26 -6.42
C MET A 85 -4.61 4.00 -7.50
N ALA A 86 -5.77 3.43 -7.19
CA ALA A 86 -6.84 3.21 -8.17
C ALA A 86 -7.39 4.53 -8.72
N ILE A 87 -7.57 5.54 -7.86
CA ILE A 87 -8.06 6.86 -8.27
C ILE A 87 -7.01 7.58 -9.12
N LEU A 88 -5.74 7.54 -8.74
CA LEU A 88 -4.65 8.13 -9.51
C LEU A 88 -4.45 7.44 -10.86
N MET A 89 -4.61 6.12 -10.94
CA MET A 89 -4.60 5.39 -12.23
C MET A 89 -5.74 5.86 -13.13
N ALA A 90 -6.96 5.96 -12.61
CA ALA A 90 -8.11 6.44 -13.38
C ALA A 90 -7.89 7.86 -13.90
N LEU A 91 -7.42 8.79 -13.06
CA LEU A 91 -7.08 10.15 -13.48
C LEU A 91 -5.94 10.14 -14.50
N GLY A 92 -4.92 9.31 -14.29
CA GLY A 92 -3.76 9.18 -15.18
C GLY A 92 -4.10 8.69 -16.58
N VAL A 93 -5.08 7.79 -16.73
CA VAL A 93 -5.55 7.32 -18.04
C VAL A 93 -6.32 8.41 -18.80
N THR A 94 -6.94 9.35 -18.08
CA THR A 94 -7.83 10.37 -18.66
C THR A 94 -7.17 11.71 -18.93
N LEU A 95 -6.08 12.02 -18.23
CA LEU A 95 -5.35 13.28 -18.36
C LEU A 95 -4.26 13.21 -19.45
N PRO A 96 -3.95 14.34 -20.11
CA PRO A 96 -3.06 14.36 -21.27
C PRO A 96 -1.61 13.99 -20.96
N ILE A 97 -1.15 14.22 -19.73
CA ILE A 97 0.21 13.90 -19.26
C ILE A 97 0.12 12.94 -18.06
N PRO A 98 0.03 11.62 -18.28
CA PRO A 98 -0.10 10.62 -17.21
C PRO A 98 1.03 10.62 -16.16
N PRO A 99 2.33 10.75 -16.54
CA PRO A 99 3.41 10.80 -15.56
C PRO A 99 3.31 11.98 -14.59
N LEU A 100 2.73 13.10 -15.03
CA LEU A 100 2.54 14.28 -14.19
C LEU A 100 1.49 14.03 -13.10
N VAL A 101 0.47 13.21 -13.36
CA VAL A 101 -0.48 12.75 -12.34
C VAL A 101 0.24 11.94 -11.27
N GLY A 102 1.16 11.05 -11.68
CA GLY A 102 1.97 10.26 -10.76
C GLY A 102 2.92 11.10 -9.92
N LEU A 103 3.55 12.12 -10.51
CA LEU A 103 4.41 13.08 -9.81
C LEU A 103 3.62 13.86 -8.75
N VAL A 104 2.52 14.48 -9.16
CA VAL A 104 1.69 15.32 -8.28
C VAL A 104 1.03 14.47 -7.19
N GLY A 105 0.57 13.27 -7.54
CA GLY A 105 0.11 12.27 -6.58
C GLY A 105 1.21 11.84 -5.61
N GLY A 106 2.46 11.69 -6.07
CA GLY A 106 3.62 11.35 -5.23
C GLY A 106 3.96 12.43 -4.21
N ILE A 107 3.88 13.72 -4.59
CA ILE A 107 4.00 14.85 -3.65
C ILE A 107 2.88 14.78 -2.61
N GLY A 108 1.64 14.60 -3.07
CA GLY A 108 0.49 14.50 -2.17
C GLY A 108 0.61 13.34 -1.17
N ALA A 109 1.09 12.19 -1.63
CA ALA A 109 1.33 11.04 -0.76
C ALA A 109 2.42 11.34 0.26
N ALA A 110 3.56 11.90 -0.15
CA ALA A 110 4.63 12.26 0.78
C ALA A 110 4.16 13.22 1.88
N LEU A 111 3.28 14.17 1.55
CA LEU A 111 2.66 15.08 2.51
C LEU A 111 1.65 14.36 3.41
N GLY A 112 0.79 13.50 2.86
CA GLY A 112 -0.16 12.73 3.65
C GLY A 112 0.53 11.87 4.71
N GLU A 113 1.65 11.25 4.34
CA GLU A 113 2.40 10.32 5.18
C GLU A 113 3.16 11.00 6.33
N THR A 114 3.28 12.33 6.27
CA THR A 114 3.77 13.12 7.40
C THR A 114 2.87 12.98 8.62
N THR A 115 1.56 12.73 8.45
CA THR A 115 0.65 12.49 9.59
C THR A 115 1.05 11.23 10.35
N GLY A 116 1.38 10.15 9.63
CA GLY A 116 1.91 8.91 10.21
C GLY A 116 3.24 9.14 10.93
N TYR A 117 4.17 9.88 10.31
CA TYR A 117 5.44 10.27 10.91
C TYR A 117 5.26 11.06 12.21
N VAL A 118 4.40 12.08 12.22
CA VAL A 118 4.12 12.90 13.40
C VAL A 118 3.42 12.07 14.49
N ALA A 119 2.48 11.20 14.11
CA ALA A 119 1.81 10.29 15.05
C ALA A 119 2.80 9.32 15.73
N GLY A 120 3.76 8.78 14.96
CA GLY A 120 4.86 7.97 15.48
C GLY A 120 5.79 8.74 16.41
N HIS A 121 6.21 9.95 15.99
CA HIS A 121 7.10 10.80 16.78
C HIS A 121 6.45 11.27 18.10
N SER A 122 5.14 11.49 18.09
CA SER A 122 4.37 11.85 19.29
C SER A 122 4.12 10.67 20.25
N GLY A 123 4.61 9.48 19.93
CA GLY A 123 4.39 8.25 20.71
C GLY A 123 2.95 7.69 20.62
N ARG A 124 2.03 8.38 19.94
CA ARG A 124 0.63 7.95 19.77
C ARG A 124 0.49 6.75 18.83
N GLY A 125 1.43 6.57 17.90
CA GLY A 125 1.46 5.43 16.98
C GLY A 125 1.91 4.10 17.62
N LEU A 126 2.39 4.11 18.88
CA LEU A 126 2.91 2.92 19.57
C LEU A 126 1.81 2.00 20.15
N VAL A 127 0.56 2.46 20.16
CA VAL A 127 -0.56 1.75 20.81
C VAL A 127 -0.93 0.45 20.07
N THR A 128 -0.53 0.31 18.80
CA THR A 128 -0.84 -0.87 17.98
C THR A 128 0.43 -1.64 17.61
N ARG A 129 1.08 -2.29 18.59
CA ARG A 129 2.22 -3.21 18.34
C ARG A 129 1.76 -4.46 17.60
N SER A 130 1.46 -4.34 16.31
CA SER A 130 1.26 -5.50 15.45
C SER A 130 2.60 -6.21 15.23
N HIS A 131 2.57 -7.53 15.03
CA HIS A 131 3.77 -8.32 14.70
C HIS A 131 4.48 -7.82 13.42
N MET A 132 3.75 -7.05 12.62
CA MET A 132 4.21 -6.43 11.39
C MET A 132 4.94 -5.11 11.64
N TYR A 133 4.44 -4.28 12.58
CA TYR A 133 5.11 -3.05 13.01
C TYR A 133 6.53 -3.33 13.50
N GLY A 134 6.71 -4.31 14.39
CA GLY A 134 8.04 -4.66 14.92
C GLY A 134 9.03 -5.14 13.85
N ARG A 135 8.52 -5.73 12.74
CA ARG A 135 9.37 -6.13 11.60
C ARG A 135 9.81 -4.91 10.78
N VAL A 136 8.89 -3.98 10.52
CA VAL A 136 9.21 -2.72 9.82
C VAL A 136 10.18 -1.89 10.66
N GLU A 137 9.95 -1.79 11.97
CA GLU A 137 10.84 -1.11 12.92
C GLU A 137 12.25 -1.75 12.90
N GLY A 138 12.35 -3.07 13.02
CA GLY A 138 13.64 -3.77 12.98
C GLY A 138 14.38 -3.62 11.64
N TRP A 139 13.65 -3.63 10.52
CA TRP A 139 14.24 -3.33 9.21
C TRP A 139 14.74 -1.89 9.14
N LEU A 140 13.95 -0.95 9.64
CA LEU A 140 14.29 0.47 9.63
C LEU A 140 15.50 0.77 10.52
N GLN A 141 15.64 0.10 11.66
CA GLN A 141 16.84 0.18 12.49
C GLN A 141 18.09 -0.40 11.79
N ARG A 142 17.93 -1.47 11.00
CA ARG A 142 19.06 -2.16 10.35
C ARG A 142 19.51 -1.51 9.04
N TRP A 143 18.57 -1.03 8.22
CA TRP A 143 18.83 -0.53 6.85
C TRP A 143 18.43 0.92 6.63
N GLY A 144 17.71 1.55 7.57
CA GLY A 144 17.39 2.97 7.57
C GLY A 144 16.71 3.46 6.29
N TRP A 145 17.40 4.36 5.59
CA TRP A 145 16.93 5.00 4.37
C TRP A 145 16.53 4.03 3.26
N ILE A 146 17.21 2.88 3.16
CA ILE A 146 16.89 1.83 2.16
C ILE A 146 15.51 1.24 2.43
N THR A 147 15.19 0.98 3.70
CA THR A 147 13.87 0.45 4.08
C THR A 147 12.76 1.42 3.74
N ILE A 148 12.95 2.72 4.01
CA ILE A 148 11.97 3.75 3.67
C ILE A 148 11.74 3.75 2.16
N PHE A 149 12.81 3.81 1.36
CA PHE A 149 12.69 3.89 -0.09
C PHE A 149 12.01 2.66 -0.69
N ILE A 150 12.45 1.45 -0.34
CA ILE A 150 11.90 0.20 -0.88
C ILE A 150 10.44 0.04 -0.47
N LEU A 151 10.11 0.29 0.80
CA LEU A 151 8.73 0.16 1.27
C LEU A 151 7.84 1.29 0.74
N SER A 152 8.37 2.47 0.39
CA SER A 152 7.61 3.55 -0.28
C SER A 152 7.14 3.14 -1.67
N ILE A 153 7.90 2.27 -2.34
CA ILE A 153 7.51 1.75 -3.66
C ILE A 153 6.37 0.73 -3.51
N VAL A 154 6.35 -0.03 -2.42
CA VAL A 154 5.38 -1.12 -2.17
C VAL A 154 4.23 -0.61 -1.28
N PRO A 155 3.04 -0.32 -1.85
CA PRO A 155 1.98 0.38 -1.13
C PRO A 155 1.34 -0.41 0.02
N PHE A 156 1.58 -1.72 0.13
CA PHE A 156 0.82 -2.58 1.04
C PHE A 156 1.21 -2.43 2.53
N PHE A 157 2.40 -1.93 2.84
CA PHE A 157 2.92 -1.85 4.23
C PHE A 157 3.34 -0.44 4.63
N PHE A 158 3.07 0.55 3.78
CA PHE A 158 3.79 1.80 3.83
C PHE A 158 3.35 2.72 4.97
N ASP A 159 2.08 2.73 5.33
CA ASP A 159 1.55 3.55 6.43
C ASP A 159 2.24 3.22 7.78
N LEU A 160 2.69 1.96 7.96
CA LEU A 160 3.48 1.54 9.13
C LEU A 160 4.91 2.10 9.12
N VAL A 161 5.47 2.37 7.94
CA VAL A 161 6.81 2.94 7.77
C VAL A 161 6.83 4.38 8.25
N GLY A 162 5.79 5.17 7.92
CA GLY A 162 5.64 6.53 8.44
C GLY A 162 5.67 6.55 9.96
N ILE A 163 4.83 5.72 10.59
CA ILE A 163 4.76 5.62 12.06
C ILE A 163 6.09 5.14 12.66
N ALA A 164 6.70 4.08 12.12
CA ALA A 164 7.96 3.55 12.61
C ALA A 164 9.11 4.55 12.45
N ALA A 165 9.18 5.28 11.33
CA ALA A 165 10.18 6.31 11.10
C ALA A 165 10.04 7.48 12.08
N GLY A 166 8.80 7.89 12.37
CA GLY A 166 8.50 8.86 13.41
C GLY A 166 8.93 8.40 14.80
N ALA A 167 8.58 7.16 15.17
CA ALA A 167 8.92 6.58 16.46
C ALA A 167 10.43 6.47 16.68
N LEU A 168 11.19 6.13 15.63
CA LEU A 168 12.66 6.09 15.66
C LEU A 168 13.33 7.46 15.50
N ARG A 169 12.56 8.55 15.41
CA ARG A 169 13.04 9.93 15.18
C ARG A 169 13.96 10.05 13.96
N PHE A 170 13.63 9.33 12.89
CA PHE A 170 14.40 9.40 11.65
C PHE A 170 14.33 10.83 11.06
N PRO A 171 15.42 11.42 10.54
CA PRO A 171 15.41 12.80 10.06
C PRO A 171 14.29 13.07 9.03
N PHE A 172 13.35 13.95 9.40
CA PHE A 172 12.12 14.25 8.66
C PHE A 172 12.34 14.56 7.19
N TRP A 173 13.31 15.43 6.86
CA TRP A 173 13.62 15.80 5.48
C TRP A 173 14.06 14.60 4.63
N LYS A 174 14.83 13.66 5.21
CA LYS A 174 15.24 12.44 4.50
C LYS A 174 14.05 11.51 4.31
N PHE A 175 13.21 11.34 5.33
CA PHE A 175 11.97 10.57 5.21
C PHE A 175 11.08 11.11 4.09
N LEU A 176 10.83 12.42 4.07
CA LEU A 176 9.95 13.07 3.10
C LEU A 176 10.47 12.90 1.67
N VAL A 177 11.78 13.10 1.44
CA VAL A 177 12.40 12.92 0.12
C VAL A 177 12.33 11.46 -0.34
N LEU A 178 12.65 10.50 0.54
CA LEU A 178 12.61 9.07 0.19
C LEU A 178 11.17 8.60 -0.08
N CYS A 179 10.22 9.06 0.72
CA CYS A 179 8.79 8.81 0.53
C CYS A 179 8.31 9.37 -0.81
N PHE A 180 8.63 10.62 -1.08
CA PHE A 180 8.29 11.28 -2.34
C PHE A 180 8.83 10.52 -3.56
N LEU A 181 10.11 10.15 -3.55
CA LEU A 181 10.74 9.43 -4.66
C LEU A 181 10.10 8.06 -4.85
N GLY A 182 9.96 7.27 -3.78
CA GLY A 182 9.37 5.94 -3.87
C GLY A 182 7.91 5.95 -4.33
N ARG A 183 7.10 6.88 -3.79
CA ARG A 183 5.69 7.04 -4.18
C ARG A 183 5.54 7.53 -5.62
N THR A 184 6.36 8.48 -6.03
CA THR A 184 6.36 8.98 -7.42
C THR A 184 6.68 7.86 -8.39
N ILE A 185 7.73 7.06 -8.13
CA ILE A 185 8.10 5.92 -8.97
C ILE A 185 6.93 4.92 -9.05
N SER A 186 6.36 4.56 -7.89
CA SER A 186 5.25 3.60 -7.82
C SER A 186 4.01 4.09 -8.59
N TYR A 187 3.61 5.35 -8.40
CA TYR A 187 2.44 5.91 -9.06
C TYR A 187 2.65 6.12 -10.55
N VAL A 188 3.79 6.65 -10.99
CA VAL A 188 4.12 6.81 -12.41
C VAL A 188 4.11 5.46 -13.11
N PHE A 189 4.74 4.45 -12.52
CA PHE A 189 4.78 3.10 -13.07
C PHE A 189 3.37 2.50 -13.21
N MET A 190 2.54 2.63 -12.17
CA MET A 190 1.19 2.07 -12.17
C MET A 190 0.24 2.80 -13.12
N ILE A 191 0.34 4.13 -13.20
CA ILE A 191 -0.40 4.93 -14.19
C ILE A 191 0.03 4.58 -15.60
N TRP A 192 1.32 4.37 -15.84
CA TRP A 192 1.83 3.95 -17.15
C TRP A 192 1.30 2.58 -17.55
N LEU A 193 1.31 1.61 -16.64
CA LEU A 193 0.71 0.28 -16.85
C LEU A 193 -0.80 0.39 -17.13
N ALA A 194 -1.53 1.21 -16.37
CA ALA A 194 -2.96 1.42 -16.57
C ALA A 194 -3.26 2.04 -17.94
N SER A 195 -2.46 3.02 -18.37
CA SER A 195 -2.55 3.63 -19.71
C SER A 195 -2.27 2.62 -20.82
N LEU A 196 -1.34 1.68 -20.61
CA LEU A 196 -1.05 0.64 -21.58
C LEU A 196 -2.23 -0.35 -21.69
N GLY A 197 -2.76 -0.80 -20.55
CA GLY A 197 -3.91 -1.69 -20.49
C GLY A 197 -5.15 -1.10 -21.16
N TYR A 198 -5.44 0.18 -20.91
CA TYR A 198 -6.58 0.88 -21.52
C TYR A 198 -6.51 0.90 -23.05
N LYS A 199 -5.30 0.99 -23.64
CA LYS A 199 -5.11 0.99 -25.10
C LYS A 199 -5.20 -0.41 -25.72
N LEU A 200 -4.80 -1.46 -24.99
CA LEU A 200 -4.70 -2.83 -25.50
C LEU A 200 -6.04 -3.60 -25.46
N ILE A 201 -6.90 -3.29 -24.48
CA ILE A 201 -8.18 -3.99 -24.29
C ILE A 201 -9.14 -3.81 -25.48
N PRO A 202 -9.32 -2.60 -26.06
CA PRO A 202 -10.17 -2.42 -27.23
C PRO A 202 -9.65 -3.15 -28.48
N SER A 203 -8.32 -3.23 -28.67
CA SER A 203 -7.70 -3.84 -29.85
C SER A 203 -7.71 -5.37 -29.86
N LEU A 204 -7.96 -6.02 -28.72
CA LEU A 204 -8.10 -7.48 -28.60
C LEU A 204 -9.55 -7.96 -28.75
N LEU A 205 -10.51 -7.02 -28.65
CA LEU A 205 -11.95 -7.27 -28.75
C LEU A 205 -12.55 -6.84 -30.09
N SER A 206 -11.72 -6.30 -31.00
CA SER A 206 -12.03 -5.97 -32.40
C SER A 206 -11.34 -6.93 -33.36
#